data_AF-A0A3B9ZN00-F1
#
_entry.id   AF-A0A3B9ZN00-F1
#
_cell.length_a   1.000
_cell.length_b   1.000
_cell.length_c   1.000
_cell.angle_alpha   90.00
_cell.angle_beta   90.00
_cell.angle_gamma   90.00
#
_symmetry.space_group_name_H-M   'P 1'
#
loop_
_entity.id
_entity.type
_entity.pdbx_description
1 polymer ?
#
loop_
_entity_poly.entity_id
_entity_poly.type
_entity_poly.pdbx_seq_one_letter_code
_entity_poly.pdbx_strand_id
1 'polypeptide(L)'
;MILGQITPLIFGIRPEFLLFALTLLGVALFHRYTLWVALIGLTVILAFKFIFIPTFNLSEHLFGHVSFADQIIHKSMRVGEWGTLLNLLGLLIGFSILSRHFEQSRLPEYLPNLLPDNWKGPLVLLITVFIISSFLDNIAAALIGGTIAMVVFKNKVHIGYIAAIVAASNAGGSGSVIGDTTTTLMWIEGVSPFNVLHGFI
;
A
#
# COMPACT_ATOMS: atom_id res chain seq x y z
N MET A 1 17.53 -39.19 -9.58
CA MET A 1 16.33 -39.12 -8.72
C MET A 1 15.55 -37.88 -9.12
N ILE A 2 14.65 -38.04 -10.09
CA ILE A 2 13.88 -36.96 -10.72
C ILE A 2 12.55 -36.86 -9.97
N LEU A 3 12.55 -36.12 -8.87
CA LEU A 3 11.33 -35.62 -8.22
C LEU A 3 11.49 -34.12 -8.05
N GLY A 4 11.59 -33.41 -9.18
CA GLY A 4 11.25 -31.99 -9.23
C GLY A 4 9.75 -31.87 -9.04
N GLN A 5 9.27 -31.97 -7.80
CA GLN A 5 7.87 -31.84 -7.47
C GLN A 5 7.45 -30.39 -7.66
N ILE A 6 6.73 -30.16 -8.74
CA ILE A 6 5.85 -29.01 -8.92
C ILE A 6 4.87 -29.07 -7.75
N THR A 7 4.86 -28.08 -6.86
CA THR A 7 3.81 -27.95 -5.85
C THR A 7 2.46 -28.03 -6.57
N PRO A 8 1.57 -28.96 -6.20
CA PRO A 8 0.33 -29.16 -6.94
C PRO A 8 -0.47 -27.86 -6.93
N LEU A 9 -0.76 -27.34 -8.11
CA LEU A 9 -1.61 -26.17 -8.27
C LEU A 9 -3.01 -26.55 -7.80
N ILE A 10 -3.53 -25.82 -6.81
CA ILE A 10 -4.89 -26.00 -6.33
C ILE A 10 -5.77 -25.09 -7.17
N PHE A 11 -6.67 -25.67 -7.98
CA PHE A 11 -7.47 -24.94 -8.98
C PHE A 11 -6.64 -24.10 -9.97
N GLY A 12 -5.41 -24.52 -10.29
CA GLY A 12 -4.52 -23.76 -11.18
C GLY A 12 -3.78 -22.59 -10.50
N ILE A 13 -3.97 -22.40 -9.19
CA ILE A 13 -3.35 -21.34 -8.40
C ILE A 13 -2.32 -21.94 -7.45
N ARG A 14 -1.20 -21.23 -7.24
CA ARG A 14 -0.21 -21.67 -6.25
C ARG A 14 -0.77 -21.53 -4.83
N PRO A 15 -0.65 -22.55 -3.96
CA PRO A 15 -1.26 -22.53 -2.62
C PRO A 15 -0.88 -21.32 -1.76
N GLU A 16 0.32 -20.77 -1.94
CA GLU A 16 0.82 -19.59 -1.22
C GLU A 16 -0.05 -18.36 -1.48
N PHE A 17 -0.58 -18.19 -2.69
CA PHE A 17 -1.48 -17.09 -3.01
C PHE A 17 -2.85 -17.26 -2.35
N LEU A 18 -3.33 -18.49 -2.21
CA LEU A 18 -4.57 -18.77 -1.47
C LEU A 18 -4.39 -18.47 0.02
N LEU A 19 -3.27 -18.89 0.61
CA LEU A 19 -2.94 -18.58 2.01
C LEU A 19 -2.76 -17.07 2.23
N PHE A 20 -2.14 -16.36 1.29
CA PHE A 20 -2.04 -14.90 1.31
C PHE A 20 -3.41 -14.23 1.22
N ALA A 21 -4.28 -14.66 0.30
CA ALA A 21 -5.65 -14.15 0.20
C ALA A 21 -6.47 -14.39 1.47
N LEU A 22 -6.33 -15.56 2.09
CA LEU A 22 -6.94 -15.86 3.40
C LEU A 22 -6.39 -14.97 4.51
N THR A 23 -5.10 -14.62 4.47
CA THR A 23 -4.49 -13.66 5.40
C THR A 23 -5.12 -12.28 5.23
N LEU A 24 -5.29 -11.80 3.99
CA LEU A 24 -5.95 -10.51 3.71
C LEU A 24 -7.41 -10.51 4.16
N LEU A 25 -8.15 -11.60 3.89
CA LEU A 25 -9.52 -11.76 4.37
C LEU A 25 -9.58 -11.72 5.91
N GLY A 26 -8.64 -12.41 6.57
CA GLY A 26 -8.50 -12.37 8.01
C GLY A 26 -8.26 -10.96 8.54
N VAL A 27 -7.37 -10.18 7.90
CA VAL A 27 -7.13 -8.79 8.27
C VAL A 27 -8.40 -7.95 8.14
N ALA A 28 -9.17 -8.14 7.07
CA ALA A 28 -10.42 -7.42 6.86
C ALA A 28 -11.48 -7.77 7.92
N LEU A 29 -11.65 -9.05 8.24
CA LEU A 29 -12.65 -9.52 9.23
C LEU A 29 -12.24 -9.18 10.67
N PHE A 30 -10.96 -9.28 10.99
CA PHE A 30 -10.40 -9.07 12.33
C PHE A 30 -9.55 -7.80 12.41
N HIS A 31 -10.05 -6.69 11.85
CA HIS A 31 -9.34 -5.40 11.75
C HIS A 31 -8.84 -4.82 13.10
N ARG A 32 -9.35 -5.30 14.24
CA ARG A 32 -8.83 -4.93 15.58
C ARG A 32 -7.52 -5.63 15.95
N TYR A 33 -7.21 -6.75 15.30
CA TYR A 33 -6.04 -7.58 15.54
C TYR A 33 -5.18 -7.73 14.27
N THR A 34 -5.23 -6.75 13.38
CA THR A 34 -4.56 -6.76 12.06
C THR A 34 -3.12 -7.27 12.11
N LEU A 35 -2.31 -6.77 13.06
CA LEU A 35 -0.92 -7.20 13.21
C LEU A 35 -0.80 -8.69 13.51
N TRP A 36 -1.59 -9.21 14.45
CA TRP A 36 -1.56 -10.62 14.82
C TRP A 36 -2.01 -11.52 13.67
N VAL A 37 -3.04 -11.11 12.94
CA VAL A 37 -3.51 -11.86 11.77
C VAL A 37 -2.45 -11.88 10.68
N ALA A 38 -1.79 -10.75 10.40
CA ALA A 38 -0.71 -10.68 9.44
C ALA A 38 0.48 -11.56 9.83
N LEU A 39 0.87 -11.56 11.12
CA LEU A 39 1.96 -12.40 11.64
C LEU A 39 1.63 -13.90 11.58
N ILE A 40 0.39 -14.28 11.93
CA ILE A 40 -0.07 -15.67 11.82
C ILE A 40 -0.08 -16.08 10.34
N GLY A 41 -0.64 -15.25 9.46
CA GLY A 41 -0.66 -15.51 8.03
C GLY A 41 0.74 -15.68 7.43
N LEU A 42 1.66 -14.79 7.77
CA LEU A 42 3.08 -14.89 7.38
C LEU A 42 3.70 -16.18 7.89
N THR A 43 3.46 -16.53 9.15
CA THR A 43 3.98 -17.77 9.75
C THR A 43 3.46 -19.00 9.04
N VAL A 44 2.15 -19.03 8.71
CA VAL A 44 1.52 -20.13 7.98
C VAL A 44 2.09 -20.25 6.57
N ILE A 45 2.28 -19.14 5.85
CA ILE A 45 2.88 -19.14 4.50
C ILE A 45 4.33 -19.63 4.56
N LEU A 46 5.13 -19.16 5.53
CA LEU A 46 6.51 -19.60 5.69
C LEU A 46 6.58 -21.08 6.06
N ALA A 47 5.77 -21.54 7.01
CA ALA A 47 5.69 -22.95 7.39
C ALA A 47 5.32 -23.83 6.20
N PHE A 48 4.36 -23.39 5.39
CA PHE A 48 4.01 -24.07 4.13
C PHE A 48 5.22 -24.16 3.19
N LYS A 49 5.92 -23.05 2.96
CA LYS A 49 7.12 -23.05 2.10
C LYS A 49 8.21 -23.97 2.62
N PHE A 50 8.49 -23.97 3.92
CA PHE A 50 9.50 -24.84 4.52
C PHE A 50 9.17 -26.33 4.42
N ILE A 51 7.89 -26.70 4.53
CA ILE A 51 7.45 -28.10 4.49
C ILE A 51 7.37 -28.63 3.05
N PHE A 52 6.85 -27.81 2.12
CA PHE A 52 6.50 -28.26 0.77
C PHE A 52 7.46 -27.83 -0.34
N ILE A 53 8.41 -26.92 -0.05
CA ILE A 53 9.41 -26.44 -1.03
C ILE A 53 10.81 -26.71 -0.50
N PRO A 54 11.42 -27.86 -0.86
CA PRO A 54 12.73 -28.26 -0.33
C PRO A 54 13.89 -27.30 -0.68
N THR A 55 13.74 -26.51 -1.75
CA THR A 55 14.73 -25.53 -2.19
C THR A 55 14.56 -24.16 -1.54
N PHE A 56 13.54 -23.97 -0.71
CA PHE A 56 13.30 -22.67 -0.09
C PHE A 56 14.30 -22.41 1.04
N ASN A 57 15.16 -21.43 0.84
CA ASN A 57 16.06 -20.92 1.86
C ASN A 57 15.68 -19.48 2.22
N LEU A 58 15.20 -19.26 3.45
CA LEU A 58 14.75 -17.94 3.90
C LEU A 58 15.91 -16.93 3.98
N SER A 59 17.11 -17.34 4.40
CA SER A 59 18.23 -16.41 4.52
C SER A 59 18.70 -15.95 3.14
N GLU A 60 18.76 -16.87 2.18
CA GLU A 60 19.08 -16.54 0.79
C GLU A 60 17.98 -15.69 0.13
N HIS A 61 16.71 -15.95 0.44
CA HIS A 61 15.61 -15.13 -0.05
C HIS A 61 15.64 -13.68 0.49
N LEU A 62 15.97 -13.51 1.79
CA LEU A 62 16.02 -12.19 2.42
C LEU A 62 17.30 -11.41 2.09
N PHE A 63 18.46 -12.04 2.19
CA PHE A 63 19.76 -11.37 2.08
C PHE A 63 20.51 -11.67 0.77
N GLY A 64 20.04 -12.63 -0.02
CA GLY A 64 20.75 -13.11 -1.21
C GLY A 64 22.01 -13.91 -0.88
N HIS A 65 22.76 -14.24 -1.93
CA HIS A 65 23.98 -15.05 -1.85
C HIS A 65 25.27 -14.22 -1.93
N VAL A 66 25.17 -12.91 -2.18
CA VAL A 66 26.30 -11.99 -2.30
C VAL A 66 26.65 -11.39 -0.94
N SER A 67 27.92 -11.06 -0.69
CA SER A 67 28.35 -10.39 0.55
C SER A 67 27.58 -9.10 0.80
N PHE A 68 27.07 -8.91 2.02
CA PHE A 68 26.27 -7.73 2.39
C PHE A 68 27.02 -6.40 2.18
N ALA A 69 28.34 -6.38 2.40
CA ALA A 69 29.17 -5.20 2.15
C ALA A 69 29.16 -4.79 0.67
N ASP A 70 29.31 -5.76 -0.24
CA ASP A 70 29.29 -5.50 -1.68
C ASP A 70 27.91 -5.04 -2.15
N GLN A 71 26.82 -5.56 -1.55
CA GLN A 71 25.45 -5.13 -1.85
C GLN A 71 25.13 -3.69 -1.40
N ILE A 72 25.80 -3.20 -0.36
CA ILE A 72 25.68 -1.80 0.08
C ILE A 72 26.46 -0.87 -0.85
N ILE A 73 27.68 -1.25 -1.23
CA ILE A 73 28.58 -0.40 -2.02
C ILE A 73 28.16 -0.39 -3.50
N HIS A 74 27.71 -1.52 -4.04
CA HIS A 74 27.35 -1.68 -5.44
C HIS A 74 25.87 -1.99 -5.60
N LYS A 75 25.09 -0.97 -6.00
CA LYS A 75 23.63 -1.09 -6.22
C LYS A 75 23.28 -2.22 -7.20
N SER A 76 24.11 -2.47 -8.20
CA SER A 76 23.90 -3.54 -9.20
C SER A 76 24.06 -4.96 -8.64
N MET A 77 24.70 -5.11 -7.47
CA MET A 77 24.94 -6.39 -6.82
C MET A 77 23.89 -6.70 -5.74
N ARG A 78 22.90 -5.82 -5.55
CA ARG A 78 21.87 -5.98 -4.52
C ARG A 78 20.95 -7.14 -4.89
N VAL A 79 20.87 -8.12 -3.99
CA VAL A 79 20.09 -9.35 -4.15
C VAL A 79 19.28 -9.62 -2.88
N GLY A 80 18.19 -10.37 -3.01
CA GLY A 80 17.25 -10.61 -1.91
C GLY A 80 16.37 -9.40 -1.59
N GLU A 81 15.44 -9.61 -0.66
CA GLU A 81 14.35 -8.66 -0.37
C GLU A 81 14.69 -7.59 0.68
N TRP A 82 15.85 -7.66 1.36
CA TRP A 82 16.19 -6.71 2.44
C TRP A 82 16.19 -5.25 1.97
N GLY A 83 16.63 -4.99 0.74
CA GLY A 83 16.64 -3.64 0.16
C GLY A 83 15.23 -3.11 -0.06
N THR A 84 14.34 -3.96 -0.57
CA THR A 84 12.91 -3.66 -0.75
C THR A 84 12.25 -3.36 0.60
N LEU A 85 12.51 -4.21 1.62
CA LEU A 85 11.98 -4.01 2.98
C LEU A 85 12.47 -2.70 3.61
N LEU A 86 13.76 -2.36 3.44
CA LEU A 86 14.32 -1.10 3.93
C LEU A 86 13.70 0.10 3.21
N ASN A 87 13.54 0.03 1.89
CA ASN A 87 12.89 1.08 1.11
C ASN A 87 11.43 1.26 1.55
N LEU A 88 10.67 0.16 1.71
CA LEU A 88 9.29 0.18 2.19
C LEU A 88 9.21 0.77 3.61
N LEU A 89 10.10 0.38 4.52
CA LEU A 89 10.14 0.94 5.86
C LEU A 89 10.38 2.46 5.83
N GLY A 90 11.40 2.90 5.09
CA GLY A 90 11.74 4.31 4.95
C GLY A 90 10.60 5.11 4.32
N LEU A 91 9.93 4.54 3.32
CA LEU A 91 8.79 5.13 2.65
C LEU A 91 7.56 5.26 3.55
N LEU A 92 7.17 4.20 4.25
CA LEU A 92 6.03 4.22 5.17
C LEU A 92 6.24 5.23 6.31
N ILE A 93 7.46 5.31 6.82
CA ILE A 93 7.84 6.35 7.80
C ILE A 93 7.78 7.74 7.16
N GLY A 94 8.31 7.90 5.94
CA GLY A 94 8.29 9.15 5.19
C GLY A 94 6.87 9.67 4.95
N PHE A 95 5.95 8.82 4.50
CA PHE A 95 4.54 9.17 4.31
C PHE A 95 3.86 9.52 5.63
N SER A 96 4.12 8.75 6.68
CA SER A 96 3.62 9.05 8.03
C SER A 96 4.07 10.44 8.51
N ILE A 97 5.34 10.81 8.29
CA ILE A 97 5.87 12.15 8.63
C ILE A 97 5.21 13.24 7.76
N LEU A 98 5.11 13.01 6.44
CA LEU A 98 4.52 13.98 5.51
C LEU A 98 3.04 14.23 5.82
N SER A 99 2.27 13.15 6.02
CA SER A 99 0.87 13.20 6.43
C SER A 99 0.70 13.95 7.74
N ARG A 100 1.51 13.63 8.76
CA ARG A 100 1.49 14.34 10.04
C ARG A 100 1.81 15.83 9.90
N HIS A 101 2.78 16.18 9.05
CA HIS A 101 3.12 17.59 8.79
C HIS A 101 1.95 18.32 8.10
N PHE A 102 1.32 17.67 7.12
CA PHE A 102 0.15 18.21 6.43
C PHE A 102 -1.02 18.45 7.40
N GLU A 103 -1.33 17.49 8.26
CA GLU A 103 -2.36 17.64 9.30
C GLU A 103 -2.03 18.80 10.26
N GLN A 104 -0.78 18.89 10.72
CA GLN A 104 -0.34 19.96 11.64
C GLN A 104 -0.33 21.36 11.00
N SER A 105 -0.21 21.44 9.67
CA SER A 105 -0.21 22.71 8.94
C SER A 105 -1.56 23.44 8.93
N ARG A 106 -2.63 22.83 9.46
CA ARG A 106 -4.01 23.33 9.45
C ARG A 106 -4.62 23.50 8.05
N LEU A 107 -3.94 23.05 7.00
CA LEU A 107 -4.49 22.99 5.63
C LEU A 107 -5.89 22.34 5.59
N PRO A 108 -6.14 21.23 6.30
CA PRO A 108 -7.48 20.64 6.37
C PRO A 108 -8.56 21.54 6.99
N GLU A 109 -8.20 22.50 7.84
CA GLU A 109 -9.14 23.43 8.48
C GLU A 109 -9.57 24.56 7.52
N TYR A 110 -8.70 24.94 6.57
CA TYR A 110 -8.99 25.96 5.57
C TYR A 110 -9.66 25.38 4.32
N LEU A 111 -9.43 24.11 4.01
CA LEU A 111 -10.00 23.42 2.86
C LEU A 111 -11.53 23.55 2.74
N PRO A 112 -12.33 23.43 3.82
CA PRO A 112 -13.77 23.67 3.77
C PRO A 112 -14.16 25.03 3.18
N ASN A 113 -13.38 26.08 3.45
CA ASN A 113 -13.67 27.44 2.98
C ASN A 113 -13.37 27.63 1.48
N LEU A 114 -12.60 26.71 0.87
CA LEU A 114 -12.33 26.70 -0.56
C LEU A 114 -13.41 25.96 -1.34
N LEU A 115 -14.28 25.19 -0.66
CA LEU A 115 -15.33 24.43 -1.31
C LEU A 115 -16.52 25.33 -1.69
N PRO A 116 -17.13 25.12 -2.86
CA PRO A 116 -18.36 25.82 -3.21
C PRO A 116 -19.51 25.48 -2.26
N ASP A 117 -20.25 26.51 -1.82
CA ASP A 117 -21.45 26.37 -0.97
C ASP A 117 -22.70 25.81 -1.69
N ASN A 118 -22.52 25.24 -2.89
CA ASN A 118 -23.59 24.70 -3.71
C ASN A 118 -23.48 23.17 -3.85
N TRP A 119 -24.37 22.57 -4.64
CA TRP A 119 -24.38 21.12 -4.88
C TRP A 119 -23.08 20.55 -5.43
N LYS A 120 -22.17 21.39 -5.97
CA LYS A 120 -20.85 20.97 -6.47
C LYS A 120 -19.84 20.76 -5.34
N GLY A 121 -20.06 21.30 -4.14
CA GLY A 121 -19.17 21.14 -2.98
C GLY A 121 -18.72 19.69 -2.75
N PRO A 122 -19.64 18.71 -2.67
CA PRO A 122 -19.28 17.30 -2.55
C PRO A 122 -18.41 16.77 -3.70
N LEU A 123 -18.65 17.19 -4.94
CA LEU A 123 -17.86 16.75 -6.09
C LEU A 123 -16.44 17.36 -6.04
N VAL A 124 -16.35 18.65 -5.73
CA VAL A 124 -15.07 19.36 -5.59
C VAL A 124 -14.24 18.74 -4.47
N LEU A 125 -14.86 18.36 -3.34
CA LEU A 125 -14.15 17.65 -2.27
C LEU A 125 -13.54 16.33 -2.75
N LEU A 126 -14.25 15.54 -3.57
CA LEU A 126 -13.69 14.31 -4.13
C LEU A 126 -12.49 14.59 -5.05
N ILE A 127 -12.56 15.64 -5.88
CA ILE A 127 -11.43 16.08 -6.72
C ILE A 127 -10.26 16.53 -5.85
N THR A 128 -10.52 17.26 -4.78
CA THR A 128 -9.49 17.70 -3.84
C THR A 128 -8.83 16.51 -3.15
N VAL A 129 -9.60 15.52 -2.69
CA VAL A 129 -9.07 14.28 -2.10
C VAL A 129 -8.21 13.52 -3.11
N PHE A 130 -8.66 13.41 -4.35
CA PHE A 130 -7.89 12.80 -5.44
C PHE A 130 -6.54 13.51 -5.64
N ILE A 131 -6.54 14.83 -5.73
CA ILE A 131 -5.29 15.60 -5.91
C ILE A 131 -4.38 15.42 -4.69
N ILE A 132 -4.91 15.54 -3.47
CA ILE A 132 -4.13 15.37 -2.24
C ILE A 132 -3.51 13.97 -2.18
N SER A 133 -4.28 12.93 -2.55
CA SER A 133 -3.80 11.55 -2.55
C SER A 133 -2.77 11.24 -3.62
N SER A 134 -2.54 12.13 -4.59
CA SER A 134 -1.39 12.00 -5.49
C SER A 134 -0.06 12.35 -4.80
N PHE A 135 -0.10 13.03 -3.65
CA PHE A 135 1.09 13.42 -2.87
C PHE A 135 1.19 12.74 -1.51
N LEU A 136 0.05 12.45 -0.88
CA LEU A 136 -0.06 11.74 0.39
C LEU A 136 -0.43 10.28 0.19
N ASP A 137 -0.21 9.45 1.21
CA ASP A 137 -0.74 8.10 1.22
C ASP A 137 -2.28 8.11 1.19
N ASN A 138 -2.84 7.10 0.53
CA ASN A 138 -4.28 6.92 0.36
C ASN A 138 -5.06 6.86 1.69
N ILE A 139 -4.47 6.32 2.76
CA ILE A 139 -5.15 6.29 4.07
C ILE A 139 -5.26 7.71 4.63
N ALA A 140 -4.17 8.48 4.65
CA ALA A 140 -4.18 9.86 5.11
C ALA A 140 -5.13 10.75 4.30
N ALA A 141 -5.07 10.67 2.97
CA ALA A 141 -5.94 11.48 2.11
C ALA A 141 -7.43 11.17 2.34
N ALA A 142 -7.78 9.88 2.51
CA ALA A 142 -9.15 9.47 2.84
C ALA A 142 -9.59 9.96 4.23
N LEU A 143 -8.71 9.91 5.24
CA LEU A 143 -8.99 10.42 6.59
C LEU A 143 -9.21 11.94 6.61
N ILE A 144 -8.35 12.69 5.91
CA ILE A 144 -8.49 14.14 5.75
C ILE A 144 -9.81 14.48 5.04
N GLY A 145 -10.09 13.81 3.91
CA GLY A 145 -11.33 13.98 3.16
C GLY A 145 -12.58 13.68 3.98
N GLY A 146 -12.55 12.58 4.76
CA GLY A 146 -13.64 12.18 5.65
C GLY A 146 -13.87 13.20 6.78
N THR A 147 -12.80 13.72 7.37
CA THR A 147 -12.87 14.75 8.42
C THR A 147 -13.47 16.05 7.88
N ILE A 148 -13.04 16.48 6.70
CA ILE A 148 -13.59 17.67 6.02
C ILE A 148 -15.08 17.45 5.69
N ALA A 149 -15.44 16.28 5.15
CA ALA A 149 -16.82 15.94 4.85
C ALA A 149 -17.72 16.00 6.09
N MET A 150 -17.24 15.51 7.24
CA MET A 150 -17.98 15.60 8.50
C MET A 150 -18.25 17.05 8.92
N VAL A 151 -17.29 17.96 8.73
CA VAL A 151 -17.45 19.38 9.03
C VAL A 151 -18.43 20.05 8.06
N VAL A 152 -18.20 19.90 6.75
CA VAL A 152 -18.99 20.55 5.68
C VAL A 152 -20.45 20.07 5.70
N PHE A 153 -20.66 18.76 5.88
CA PHE A 153 -22.00 18.16 5.90
C PHE A 153 -22.61 18.10 7.30
N LYS A 154 -22.01 18.75 8.31
CA LYS A 154 -22.53 18.82 9.69
C LYS A 154 -22.85 17.42 10.26
N ASN A 155 -21.91 16.49 10.11
CA ASN A 155 -22.00 15.07 10.48
C ASN A 155 -23.08 14.26 9.73
N LYS A 156 -23.70 14.79 8.67
CA LYS A 156 -24.68 14.07 7.83
C LYS A 156 -24.03 13.50 6.57
N VAL A 157 -23.04 12.62 6.76
CA VAL A 157 -22.32 11.98 5.66
C VAL A 157 -22.87 10.57 5.41
N HIS A 158 -23.36 10.32 4.20
CA HIS A 158 -23.81 8.98 3.80
C HIS A 158 -22.62 8.03 3.62
N ILE A 159 -22.81 6.75 3.96
CA ILE A 159 -21.76 5.73 3.80
C ILE A 159 -21.27 5.59 2.35
N GLY A 160 -22.15 5.80 1.37
CA GLY A 160 -21.79 5.82 -0.04
C GLY A 160 -20.84 6.98 -0.40
N TYR A 161 -20.95 8.13 0.29
CA TYR A 161 -20.04 9.24 0.11
C TYR A 161 -18.69 9.00 0.77
N ILE A 162 -18.66 8.33 1.92
CA ILE A 162 -17.40 7.84 2.54
C ILE A 162 -16.70 6.88 1.58
N ALA A 163 -17.43 5.93 0.99
CA ALA A 163 -16.89 5.02 -0.02
C ALA A 163 -16.37 5.79 -1.26
N ALA A 164 -17.05 6.85 -1.69
CA ALA A 164 -16.58 7.71 -2.77
C ALA A 164 -15.28 8.45 -2.42
N ILE A 165 -15.11 8.92 -1.18
CA ILE A 165 -13.86 9.54 -0.71
C ILE A 165 -12.72 8.52 -0.75
N VAL A 166 -12.95 7.29 -0.27
CA VAL A 166 -11.94 6.21 -0.32
C VAL A 166 -11.59 5.88 -1.78
N ALA A 167 -12.59 5.81 -2.67
CA ALA A 167 -12.37 5.58 -4.09
C ALA A 167 -11.58 6.72 -4.75
N ALA A 168 -11.93 7.97 -4.48
CA ALA A 168 -11.22 9.15 -4.98
C ALA A 168 -9.77 9.20 -4.51
N SER A 169 -9.51 8.83 -3.25
CA SER A 169 -8.15 8.74 -2.72
C SER A 169 -7.35 7.64 -3.42
N ASN A 170 -7.87 6.42 -3.54
CA ASN A 170 -7.17 5.35 -4.25
C ASN A 170 -6.89 5.70 -5.73
N ALA A 171 -7.85 6.34 -6.41
CA ALA A 171 -7.65 6.82 -7.78
C ALA A 171 -6.63 7.97 -7.88
N GLY A 172 -6.50 8.79 -6.84
CA GLY A 172 -5.48 9.83 -6.78
C GLY A 172 -4.07 9.27 -6.64
N GLY A 173 -3.91 8.21 -5.85
CA GLY A 173 -2.62 7.54 -5.63
C GLY A 173 -2.15 6.69 -6.82
N SER A 174 -3.07 6.10 -7.59
CA SER A 174 -2.75 5.15 -8.68
C SER A 174 -1.89 5.74 -9.80
N GLY A 175 -1.96 7.05 -10.03
CA GLY A 175 -1.17 7.75 -11.04
C GLY A 175 0.11 8.43 -10.52
N SER A 176 0.47 8.22 -9.25
CA SER A 176 1.62 8.86 -8.62
C SER A 176 2.60 7.83 -8.06
N VAL A 177 3.91 8.05 -8.25
CA VAL A 177 4.97 7.21 -7.65
C VAL A 177 5.17 7.45 -6.16
N ILE A 178 4.41 8.38 -5.56
CA ILE A 178 4.46 8.74 -4.14
C ILE A 178 3.10 8.46 -3.48
N GLY A 179 1.99 8.61 -4.22
CA GLY A 179 0.64 8.53 -3.65
C GLY A 179 0.20 7.11 -3.24
N ASP A 180 0.81 6.07 -3.80
CA ASP A 180 0.50 4.68 -3.44
C ASP A 180 1.76 3.82 -3.27
N THR A 181 1.67 2.84 -2.36
CA THR A 181 2.81 1.94 -2.08
C THR A 181 3.14 1.03 -3.25
N THR A 182 2.14 0.62 -4.05
CA THR A 182 2.38 -0.29 -5.19
C THR A 182 3.06 0.42 -6.34
N THR A 183 2.65 1.65 -6.65
CA THR A 183 3.27 2.48 -7.68
C THR A 183 4.67 2.93 -7.26
N THR A 184 4.89 3.16 -5.97
CA THR A 184 6.24 3.45 -5.48
C THR A 184 7.16 2.24 -5.59
N LEU A 185 6.65 1.03 -5.31
CA LEU A 185 7.41 -0.20 -5.51
C LEU A 185 7.83 -0.39 -6.97
N MET A 186 6.92 -0.16 -7.92
CA MET A 186 7.25 -0.18 -9.35
C MET A 186 8.39 0.80 -9.67
N TRP A 187 8.34 2.02 -9.12
CA TRP A 187 9.40 3.01 -9.32
C TRP A 187 10.74 2.58 -8.70
N ILE A 188 10.73 2.01 -7.50
CA ILE A 188 11.92 1.45 -6.81
C ILE A 188 12.55 0.32 -7.65
N GLU A 189 11.73 -0.50 -8.29
CA GLU A 189 12.14 -1.57 -9.21
C GLU A 189 12.60 -1.06 -10.58
N GLY A 190 12.60 0.25 -10.80
CA GLY A 190 13.13 0.88 -12.02
C GLY A 190 12.11 1.10 -13.12
N VAL A 191 10.82 0.88 -12.85
CA VAL A 191 9.76 1.27 -13.79
C VAL A 191 9.71 2.79 -13.90
N SER A 192 9.63 3.29 -15.15
CA SER A 192 9.53 4.72 -15.42
C SER A 192 8.31 5.34 -14.72
N PRO A 193 8.46 6.48 -14.02
CA PRO A 193 7.33 7.21 -13.42
C PRO A 193 6.21 7.53 -14.42
N PHE A 194 6.56 7.77 -15.68
CA PHE A 194 5.58 8.06 -16.73
C PHE A 194 4.65 6.88 -17.03
N ASN A 195 5.09 5.64 -16.77
CA ASN A 195 4.22 4.48 -16.97
C ASN A 195 3.07 4.47 -15.97
N VAL A 196 3.29 4.99 -14.76
CA VAL A 196 2.28 5.04 -13.70
C VAL A 196 1.17 6.04 -14.03
N LEU A 197 1.42 7.05 -14.87
CA LEU A 197 0.40 8.04 -15.28
C LEU A 197 -0.82 7.42 -15.97
N HIS A 198 -0.69 6.22 -16.55
CA HIS A 198 -1.84 5.49 -17.10
C HIS A 198 -2.88 5.16 -16.02
N GLY A 199 -2.50 5.14 -14.74
CA GLY A 199 -3.42 4.96 -13.62
C GLY A 199 -4.45 6.08 -13.44
N PHE A 200 -4.35 7.18 -14.19
CA PHE A 200 -5.36 8.25 -14.22
C PHE A 200 -6.36 8.13 -15.39
N ILE A 201 -6.20 7.14 -16.27
CA ILE A 201 -7.02 6.91 -17.47
C ILE A 201 -7.85 5.64 -17.27
#